data_AF-A0A0V0U6Q1-F1
#
_entry.id   AF-A0A0V0U6Q1-F1
#
_cell.length_a   1.000
_cell.length_b   1.000
_cell.length_c   1.000
_cell.angle_alpha   90.00
_cell.angle_beta   90.00
_cell.angle_gamma   90.00
#
_symmetry.space_group_name_H-M   'P 1'
#
loop_
_entity.id
_entity.type
_entity.pdbx_description
1 polymer ?
#
loop_
_entity_poly.entity_id
_entity_poly.type
_entity_poly.pdbx_seq_one_letter_code
_entity_poly.pdbx_strand_id
1 'polypeptide(L)'
;MNLNQVTSAQQWFTFDPSTEEWIYYIERLECEISVFSLLNGDGTEAACRTLLLSKLGQQHFCMLVDHFKPRTVQTVSYDELKAAIGANSAKKRIRRTIRQCFSWACWEVRLW
;
A
#
# COMPACT_ATOMS: atom_id res chain seq x y z
N MET A 1 -15.50 13.59 23.37
CA MET A 1 -15.37 12.61 22.27
C MET A 1 -15.46 11.22 22.87
N ASN A 2 -16.38 10.37 22.40
CA ASN A 2 -16.58 9.02 22.95
C ASN A 2 -15.62 8.05 22.25
N LEU A 3 -14.72 7.41 23.00
CA LEU A 3 -13.67 6.51 22.48
C LEU A 3 -14.25 5.39 21.60
N ASN A 4 -15.47 4.92 21.91
CA ASN A 4 -16.15 3.86 21.18
C ASN A 4 -16.68 4.31 19.79
N GLN A 5 -16.88 5.62 19.59
CA GLN A 5 -17.21 6.16 18.26
C GLN A 5 -15.97 6.38 17.39
N VAL A 6 -14.81 6.62 18.00
CA VAL A 6 -13.52 6.73 17.30
C VAL A 6 -13.08 5.35 16.77
N THR A 7 -13.30 4.28 17.54
CA THR A 7 -12.99 2.90 17.12
C THR A 7 -13.98 2.36 16.09
N SER A 8 -15.26 2.73 16.16
CA SER A 8 -16.27 2.30 15.19
C SER A 8 -16.16 3.02 13.83
N ALA A 9 -15.63 4.25 13.83
CA ALA A 9 -15.38 5.05 12.62
C ALA A 9 -14.04 4.74 11.94
N GLN A 10 -13.19 3.89 12.52
CA GLN A 10 -12.08 3.26 11.81
C GLN A 10 -12.64 2.21 10.84
N GLN A 11 -13.40 2.66 9.84
CA GLN A 11 -13.51 1.92 8.59
C GLN A 11 -12.08 1.79 8.08
N TRP A 12 -11.51 0.60 8.24
CA TRP A 12 -10.12 0.31 7.89
C TRP A 12 -9.97 0.41 6.38
N PHE A 13 -9.58 1.60 5.92
CA PHE A 13 -9.31 1.83 4.51
C PHE A 13 -8.20 0.88 4.05
N THR A 14 -8.47 0.20 2.94
CA THR A 14 -7.53 -0.71 2.29
C THR A 14 -6.81 0.04 1.19
N PHE A 15 -5.53 -0.25 0.96
CA PHE A 15 -4.81 0.31 -0.18
C PHE A 15 -5.41 -0.19 -1.50
N ASP A 16 -5.89 0.74 -2.34
CA ASP A 16 -6.34 0.46 -3.70
C ASP A 16 -5.50 1.25 -4.74
N PRO A 17 -4.62 0.58 -5.51
CA PRO A 17 -3.77 1.21 -6.51
C PRO A 17 -4.52 1.63 -7.79
N SER A 18 -5.84 1.44 -7.84
CA SER A 18 -6.69 1.98 -8.91
C SER A 18 -7.19 3.39 -8.60
N THR A 19 -7.23 3.78 -7.33
CA THR A 19 -7.83 5.04 -6.85
C THR A 19 -6.87 5.90 -6.04
N GLU A 20 -5.82 5.33 -5.45
CA GLU A 20 -4.86 6.03 -4.58
C GLU A 20 -3.41 5.72 -5.01
N GLU A 21 -2.57 6.76 -5.12
CA GLU A 21 -1.12 6.57 -5.29
C GLU A 21 -0.49 6.14 -3.97
N TRP A 22 0.53 5.28 -4.06
CA TRP A 22 1.20 4.69 -2.89
C TRP A 22 1.69 5.72 -1.86
N ILE A 23 2.19 6.86 -2.31
CA ILE A 23 2.71 7.91 -1.43
C ILE A 23 1.61 8.50 -0.53
N TYR A 24 0.40 8.71 -1.07
CA TYR A 24 -0.73 9.27 -0.31
C TYR A 24 -1.28 8.25 0.68
N TYR A 25 -1.31 6.98 0.29
CA TYR A 25 -1.68 5.89 1.19
C TYR A 25 -0.73 5.81 2.39
N ILE A 26 0.58 5.92 2.17
CA ILE A 26 1.56 5.86 3.26
C ILE A 26 1.43 7.03 4.22
N GLU A 27 1.33 8.27 3.72
CA GLU A 27 1.12 9.44 4.59
C GLU A 27 -0.11 9.25 5.49
N ARG A 28 -1.21 8.75 4.93
CA ARG A 28 -2.43 8.46 5.66
C ARG A 28 -2.26 7.35 6.70
N LEU A 29 -1.54 6.28 6.33
CA LEU A 29 -1.22 5.18 7.24
C LEU A 29 -0.33 5.62 8.40
N GLU A 30 0.67 6.48 8.17
CA GLU A 30 1.55 7.00 9.22
C GLU A 30 0.78 7.89 10.21
N CYS A 31 -0.22 8.65 9.74
CA CYS A 31 -1.15 9.35 10.63
C CYS A 31 -1.95 8.36 11.51
N GLU A 32 -2.46 7.27 10.94
CA GLU A 32 -3.18 6.24 11.70
C GLU A 32 -2.26 5.53 12.72
N ILE A 33 -1.03 5.20 12.34
CA ILE A 33 -0.02 4.63 13.23
C ILE A 33 0.27 5.58 14.38
N SER A 34 0.40 6.88 14.12
CA SER A 34 0.64 7.89 15.15
C SER A 34 -0.51 7.94 16.15
N VAL A 35 -1.77 7.92 15.67
CA VAL A 35 -2.96 7.88 16.53
C VAL A 35 -3.02 6.56 17.31
N PHE A 36 -2.76 5.43 16.67
CA PHE A 36 -2.73 4.11 17.31
C PHE A 36 -1.67 4.04 18.42
N SER A 37 -0.47 4.55 18.14
CA SER A 37 0.65 4.60 19.09
C SER A 37 0.32 5.46 20.29
N LEU A 38 -0.34 6.62 20.07
CA LEU A 38 -0.80 7.51 21.15
C LEU A 38 -1.89 6.85 22.01
N LEU A 39 -2.79 6.07 21.42
CA LEU A 39 -3.91 5.44 22.13
C LEU A 39 -3.49 4.19 22.91
N ASN A 40 -2.60 3.38 22.35
CA ASN A 40 -2.25 2.06 22.90
C ASN A 40 -0.86 2.02 23.55
N GLY A 41 -0.06 3.08 23.43
CA GLY A 41 1.32 3.13 23.92
C GLY A 41 2.28 2.19 23.17
N ASP A 42 1.83 1.57 22.08
CA ASP A 42 2.58 0.61 21.28
C ASP A 42 2.81 1.17 19.87
N GLY A 43 3.91 1.92 19.74
CA GLY A 43 4.47 2.37 18.46
C GLY A 43 5.64 1.49 18.00
N THR A 44 5.68 0.22 18.42
CA THR A 44 6.77 -0.67 18.05
C THR A 44 6.77 -0.97 16.55
N GLU A 45 7.96 -1.22 16.00
CA GLU A 45 8.09 -1.60 14.58
C GLU A 45 7.24 -2.83 14.22
N ALA A 46 7.09 -3.77 15.15
CA ALA A 46 6.23 -4.93 14.98
C ALA A 46 4.75 -4.57 14.84
N ALA A 47 4.25 -3.60 15.60
CA ALA A 47 2.88 -3.09 15.49
C ALA A 47 2.66 -2.37 14.15
N CYS A 48 3.56 -1.46 13.77
CA CYS A 48 3.50 -0.75 12.48
C CYS A 48 3.46 -1.73 11.29
N ARG A 49 4.34 -2.73 11.31
CA ARG A 49 4.38 -3.80 10.30
C ARG A 49 3.08 -4.60 10.26
N THR A 50 2.59 -5.01 11.43
CA THR A 50 1.36 -5.82 11.52
C THR A 50 0.17 -5.05 10.97
N LEU A 51 0.09 -3.76 11.29
CA LEU A 51 -0.96 -2.87 10.79
C LEU A 51 -0.86 -2.65 9.28
N LEU A 52 0.35 -2.49 8.74
CA LEU A 52 0.54 -2.41 7.29
C LEU A 52 0.02 -3.69 6.61
N LEU A 53 0.50 -4.85 7.06
CA LEU A 53 0.16 -6.14 6.44
C LEU A 53 -1.34 -6.44 6.51
N SER A 54 -2.05 -6.02 7.56
CA SER A 54 -3.49 -6.22 7.69
C SER A 54 -4.34 -5.33 6.77
N LYS A 55 -3.80 -4.18 6.36
CA LYS A 55 -4.47 -3.21 5.47
C LYS A 55 -4.14 -3.37 3.99
N LEU A 56 -3.26 -4.32 3.65
CA LEU A 56 -2.95 -4.64 2.27
C LEU A 56 -4.02 -5.55 1.66
N GLY A 57 -4.46 -5.21 0.46
CA GLY A 57 -5.25 -6.13 -0.35
C GLY A 57 -4.45 -7.39 -0.72
N GLN A 58 -5.17 -8.50 -0.94
CA GLN A 58 -4.63 -9.84 -1.23
C GLN A 58 -3.48 -9.83 -2.26
N GLN A 59 -3.62 -9.08 -3.35
CA GLN A 59 -2.61 -9.03 -4.42
C GLN A 59 -1.26 -8.49 -3.95
N HIS A 60 -1.24 -7.46 -3.10
CA HIS A 60 0.00 -6.88 -2.59
C HIS A 60 0.64 -7.79 -1.55
N PHE A 61 -0.18 -8.45 -0.72
CA PHE A 61 0.29 -9.43 0.23
C PHE A 61 0.99 -10.61 -0.47
N CYS A 62 0.36 -11.22 -1.49
CA CYS A 62 0.99 -12.28 -2.27
C CYS A 62 2.30 -11.84 -2.92
N MET A 63 2.33 -10.63 -3.50
CA MET A 63 3.54 -10.06 -4.09
C MET A 63 4.69 -9.93 -3.09
N LEU A 64 4.41 -9.47 -1.87
CA LEU A 64 5.41 -9.39 -0.80
C LEU A 64 5.91 -10.78 -0.39
N VAL A 65 5.01 -11.73 -0.21
CA VAL A 65 5.37 -13.11 0.15
C VAL A 65 6.30 -13.70 -0.90
N ASP A 66 6.04 -13.49 -2.18
CA ASP A 66 6.92 -13.97 -3.24
C ASP A 66 8.24 -13.19 -3.32
N HIS A 67 8.21 -11.87 -3.11
CA HIS A 67 9.41 -11.02 -3.18
C HIS A 67 10.44 -11.33 -2.08
N PHE A 68 9.99 -11.63 -0.87
CA PHE A 68 10.87 -11.79 0.29
C PHE A 68 11.32 -13.23 0.55
N LYS A 69 10.87 -14.22 -0.25
CA LYS A 69 11.35 -15.61 -0.13
C LYS A 69 12.89 -15.68 -0.13
N PRO A 70 13.49 -16.48 0.78
CA PRO A 70 12.85 -17.43 1.71
C PRO A 70 12.41 -16.82 3.06
N ARG A 71 12.57 -15.51 3.26
CA ARG A 71 12.21 -14.83 4.53
C ARG A 71 10.69 -14.69 4.65
N THR A 72 10.20 -14.79 5.88
CA THR A 72 8.78 -14.54 6.19
C THR A 72 8.51 -13.04 6.16
N VAL A 73 7.42 -12.59 5.54
CA VAL A 73 7.04 -11.16 5.48
C VAL A 73 6.88 -10.51 6.85
N GLN A 74 6.55 -11.31 7.87
CA GLN A 74 6.47 -10.89 9.27
C GLN A 74 7.83 -10.64 9.93
N THR A 75 8.96 -10.99 9.30
CA THR A 75 10.30 -10.72 9.84
C THR A 75 11.02 -9.59 9.10
N VAL A 76 10.44 -9.13 7.99
CA VAL A 76 10.94 -8.01 7.18
C VAL A 76 10.63 -6.69 7.91
N SER A 77 11.49 -5.69 7.79
CA SER A 77 11.26 -4.38 8.42
C SER A 77 10.10 -3.64 7.77
N TYR A 78 9.48 -2.72 8.51
CA TYR A 78 8.38 -1.91 7.98
C TYR A 78 8.81 -1.09 6.75
N ASP A 79 10.02 -0.53 6.76
CA ASP A 79 10.55 0.26 5.63
C ASP A 79 10.86 -0.59 4.40
N GLU A 80 11.39 -1.81 4.56
CA GLU A 80 11.59 -2.75 3.44
C GLU A 80 10.25 -3.11 2.77
N LEU A 81 9.19 -3.35 3.57
CA LEU A 81 7.85 -3.60 3.04
C LEU A 81 7.33 -2.39 2.26
N LYS A 82 7.51 -1.18 2.80
CA LYS A 82 7.10 0.06 2.11
C LYS A 82 7.81 0.24 0.78
N ALA A 83 9.12 0.01 0.75
CA ALA A 83 9.95 0.13 -0.45
C ALA A 83 9.53 -0.88 -1.53
N ALA A 84 9.26 -2.14 -1.15
CA ALA A 84 8.86 -3.18 -2.08
C ALA A 84 7.52 -2.87 -2.77
N ILE A 85 6.52 -2.40 -2.02
CA ILE A 85 5.23 -2.00 -2.60
C ILE A 85 5.39 -0.75 -3.45
N GLY A 86 6.12 0.27 -2.97
CA GLY A 86 6.36 1.50 -3.72
C GLY A 86 7.03 1.23 -5.08
N ALA A 87 8.04 0.37 -5.11
CA ALA A 87 8.70 -0.04 -6.35
C ALA A 87 7.75 -0.78 -7.31
N ASN A 88 6.86 -1.63 -6.80
CA ASN A 88 5.86 -2.33 -7.61
C ASN A 88 4.80 -1.37 -8.19
N SER A 89 4.32 -0.43 -7.38
CA SER A 89 3.35 0.59 -7.80
C SER A 89 3.92 1.49 -8.90
N ALA A 90 5.18 1.93 -8.76
CA ALA A 90 5.88 2.69 -9.80
C ALA A 90 6.01 1.89 -11.12
N LYS A 91 6.37 0.60 -11.04
CA LYS A 91 6.44 -0.29 -12.22
C LYS A 91 5.08 -0.46 -12.90
N LYS A 92 3.99 -0.62 -12.14
CA LYS A 92 2.62 -0.72 -12.69
C LYS A 92 2.21 0.57 -13.38
N ARG A 93 2.55 1.74 -12.84
CA ARG A 93 2.29 3.05 -13.47
C ARG A 93 2.97 3.18 -14.83
N ILE A 94 4.27 2.88 -14.89
CA ILE A 94 5.04 2.91 -16.14
C ILE A 94 4.41 1.97 -17.19
N ARG A 95 4.04 0.74 -16.80
CA ARG A 95 3.39 -0.22 -17.72
C ARG A 95 2.04 0.28 -18.25
N ARG A 96 1.25 0.98 -17.43
CA ARG A 96 -0.01 1.60 -17.87
C ARG A 96 0.25 2.72 -18.88
N THR A 97 1.19 3.62 -18.60
CA THR A 97 1.57 4.71 -19.51
C THR A 97 2.04 4.18 -20.86
N ILE A 98 2.94 3.20 -20.86
CA ILE A 98 3.44 2.58 -22.10
C ILE A 98 2.27 1.98 -22.91
N ARG A 99 1.38 1.21 -22.28
CA ARG A 99 0.21 0.63 -22.96
C ARG A 99 -0.72 1.68 -23.55
N GLN A 100 -0.95 2.80 -22.85
CA GLN A 100 -1.75 3.91 -23.36
C GLN A 100 -1.09 4.56 -24.57
N CYS A 101 0.21 4.85 -24.52
CA CYS A 101 0.95 5.39 -25.67
C CYS A 101 0.88 4.47 -26.89
N PHE A 102 1.08 3.15 -26.71
CA PHE A 102 0.94 2.18 -27.81
C PHE A 102 -0.50 2.14 -28.35
N SER A 103 -1.51 2.16 -27.48
CA SER A 103 -2.92 2.18 -27.91
C SER A 103 -3.25 3.42 -28.72
N TRP A 104 -2.75 4.59 -28.33
CA TRP A 104 -2.97 5.86 -29.04
C TRP A 104 -2.27 5.85 -30.40
N ALA A 105 -1.00 5.43 -30.44
CA ALA A 105 -0.25 5.29 -31.69
C ALA A 105 -0.93 4.30 -32.66
N CYS A 106 -1.44 3.17 -32.18
CA CYS A 106 -2.20 2.22 -33.01
C CYS A 106 -3.57 2.77 -33.47
N TRP A 107 -4.16 3.71 -32.75
CA TRP A 107 -5.41 4.38 -33.15
C TRP A 107 -5.15 5.43 -34.23
N GLU A 108 -4.09 6.23 -34.11
CA GLU A 108 -3.67 7.21 -35.12
C GLU A 108 -3.31 6.55 -36.46
N VAL A 109 -2.62 5.40 -36.44
CA VAL A 109 -2.27 4.65 -37.66
C VAL A 109 -3.49 4.02 -38.35
N ARG A 110 -4.62 3.87 -37.65
CA ARG A 110 -5.85 3.26 -38.19
C ARG A 110 -6.83 4.29 -38.77
N LEU A 111 -6.56 5.58 -38.57
CA LEU A 111 -7.35 6.71 -39.09
C LEU A 111 -6.75 7.30 -40.40
N TRP A 112 -5.72 6.65 -40.94
CA TRP A 112 -5.12 6.89 -42.26
C TRP A 112 -5.20 5.60 -43.08
#